data_AF-A0A955D6H6-F1
#
_entry.id   AF-A0A955D6H6-F1
#
_cell.length_a   1.000
_cell.length_b   1.000
_cell.length_c   1.000
_cell.angle_alpha   90.00
_cell.angle_beta   90.00
_cell.angle_gamma   90.00
#
_symmetry.space_group_name_H-M   'P 1'
#
loop_
_entity.id
_entity.type
_entity.pdbx_description
1 polymer ?
#
loop_
_entity_poly.entity_id
_entity_poly.type
_entity_poly.pdbx_seq_one_letter_code
_entity_poly.pdbx_strand_id
1 'polypeptide(L)'
;MKLIVRVVTAGLLLASAWNVAPALAQPEPYLRVTESDDGSTMRLDVASRMFEPIDGIGPRIVLVGAAHVGDSVFYRRLQYLLDAQDVVLFEGVGLGDPTEGLPVVGRAERADRTERRARLLVAAIVGHRARTGRYPADLDELYAGMELGTAEMVRPLMQDADAHPFEYELLFDAGDAPTSFVVRAGDREFDRADLARPSGEPLDSMAGDEGIQRGLARALGVEFQLDAVDYSQNNWVNCDVTLEELERLLAEAGLAGEGDSFLAMMSGSGLMGALQGTVLGLISSSPTMREMVKMVMIDVLGQAEQFMSDMPGPMGDLMDVLLHERNDVVEARLHEIVDDAGEFGSVGVFYGAAHLPGIEDALVQRMGYRPVATHWITAMGVDLNRVGASPAQARQIRQMIRRTMEQEFSRMRDAAPPAREPAQTTPRQRSKRAA
;
A
#
# COMPACT_ATOMS: atom_id res chain seq x y z
N MET A 1 -70.04 -30.13 27.96
CA MET A 1 -68.80 -30.39 27.20
C MET A 1 -68.63 -29.30 26.16
N LYS A 2 -67.77 -28.30 26.41
CA LYS A 2 -67.06 -27.54 25.37
C LYS A 2 -66.03 -26.61 26.03
N LEU A 3 -64.86 -26.64 25.42
CA LEU A 3 -63.53 -26.23 25.83
C LEU A 3 -63.40 -24.72 26.08
N ILE A 4 -62.61 -24.37 27.10
CA ILE A 4 -62.05 -23.03 27.30
C ILE A 4 -60.98 -22.79 26.21
N VAL A 5 -61.04 -21.65 25.52
CA VAL A 5 -59.88 -21.07 24.85
C VAL A 5 -59.80 -19.60 25.25
N ARG A 6 -58.85 -19.30 26.14
CA ARG A 6 -58.41 -17.93 26.44
C ARG A 6 -57.37 -17.55 25.41
N VAL A 7 -57.70 -16.62 24.52
CA VAL A 7 -56.73 -15.98 23.63
C VAL A 7 -55.98 -14.93 24.44
N VAL A 8 -54.68 -15.14 24.64
CA VAL A 8 -53.75 -14.14 25.18
C VAL A 8 -53.19 -13.37 23.99
N THR A 9 -53.54 -12.10 23.89
CA THR A 9 -52.96 -11.16 22.92
C THR A 9 -51.56 -10.78 23.39
N ALA A 10 -50.52 -11.38 22.82
CA ALA A 10 -49.14 -10.94 22.99
C ALA A 10 -48.88 -9.76 22.03
N GLY A 11 -48.70 -8.56 22.60
CA GLY A 11 -48.24 -7.39 21.84
C GLY A 11 -46.80 -7.59 21.40
N LEU A 12 -46.56 -7.59 20.08
CA LEU A 12 -45.24 -7.52 19.49
C LEU A 12 -44.72 -6.08 19.63
N LEU A 13 -43.79 -5.85 20.56
CA LEU A 13 -42.93 -4.67 20.52
C LEU A 13 -41.82 -4.95 19.51
N LEU A 14 -41.94 -4.35 18.32
CA LEU A 14 -40.85 -4.21 17.36
C LEU A 14 -39.82 -3.25 17.96
N ALA A 15 -38.85 -3.78 18.70
CA ALA A 15 -37.62 -3.07 18.99
C ALA A 15 -36.79 -3.05 17.70
N SER A 16 -36.80 -1.92 17.00
CA SER A 16 -35.86 -1.62 15.94
C SER A 16 -34.45 -1.64 16.54
N ALA A 17 -33.72 -2.73 16.29
CA ALA A 17 -32.31 -2.80 16.57
C ALA A 17 -31.58 -1.85 15.61
N TRP A 18 -31.36 -0.62 16.05
CA TRP A 18 -30.23 0.14 15.56
C TRP A 18 -28.99 -0.64 15.96
N ASN A 19 -28.37 -1.32 14.99
CA ASN A 19 -27.01 -1.79 15.10
C ASN A 19 -26.14 -0.55 15.34
N VAL A 20 -25.90 -0.24 16.61
CA VAL A 20 -24.82 0.64 17.01
C VAL A 20 -23.57 -0.10 16.56
N ALA A 21 -22.94 0.40 15.48
CA ALA A 21 -21.63 -0.06 15.05
C ALA A 21 -20.73 -0.11 16.29
N PRO A 22 -19.94 -1.19 16.49
CA PRO A 22 -19.02 -1.23 17.60
C PRO A 22 -18.16 0.03 17.58
N ALA A 23 -18.04 0.67 18.75
CA ALA A 23 -17.22 1.86 18.94
C ALA A 23 -15.89 1.72 18.20
N LEU A 24 -15.52 2.76 17.44
CA LEU A 24 -14.31 2.84 16.61
C LEU A 24 -13.14 2.18 17.35
N ALA A 25 -12.80 0.95 16.94
CA ALA A 25 -11.48 0.43 17.21
C ALA A 25 -10.51 1.44 16.61
N GLN A 26 -9.46 1.80 17.35
CA GLN A 26 -8.34 2.57 16.79
C GLN A 26 -7.99 1.95 15.42
N PRO A 27 -7.86 2.76 14.35
CA PRO A 27 -7.57 2.21 13.03
C PRO A 27 -6.30 1.36 13.14
N GLU A 28 -6.37 0.11 12.64
CA GLU A 28 -5.20 -0.76 12.65
C GLU A 28 -4.08 -0.11 11.82
N PRO A 29 -2.81 -0.22 12.26
CA PRO A 29 -1.68 0.36 11.53
C PRO A 29 -1.56 -0.23 10.13
N TYR A 30 -0.86 0.47 9.24
CA TYR A 30 -0.64 0.00 7.86
C TYR A 30 0.61 -0.88 7.71
N LEU A 31 1.46 -0.93 8.73
CA LEU A 31 2.59 -1.83 8.82
C LEU A 31 2.45 -2.75 10.02
N ARG A 32 2.85 -4.01 9.84
CA ARG A 32 3.01 -4.93 10.96
C ARG A 32 4.16 -5.89 10.73
N VAL A 33 4.75 -6.31 11.83
CA VAL A 33 5.69 -7.43 11.85
C VAL A 33 4.93 -8.69 12.26
N THR A 34 4.93 -9.71 11.42
CA THR A 34 4.37 -11.03 11.76
C THR A 34 5.46 -12.09 11.88
N GLU A 35 5.24 -13.05 12.77
CA GLU A 35 6.09 -14.22 12.97
C GLU A 35 5.26 -15.48 12.78
N SER A 36 5.86 -16.55 12.28
CA SER A 36 5.21 -17.87 12.27
C SER A 36 5.12 -18.44 13.68
N ASP A 37 4.17 -19.35 13.91
CA ASP A 37 3.93 -19.97 15.23
C ASP A 37 5.16 -20.72 15.78
N ASP A 38 5.94 -21.33 14.89
CA ASP A 38 7.21 -22.00 15.21
C ASP A 38 8.39 -21.01 15.40
N GLY A 39 8.15 -19.73 15.12
CA GLY A 39 9.12 -18.65 15.15
C GLY A 39 10.29 -18.87 14.19
N SER A 40 10.08 -19.63 13.11
CA SER A 40 11.08 -19.87 12.07
C SER A 40 11.11 -18.80 11.00
N THR A 41 10.02 -18.03 10.85
CA THR A 41 9.92 -16.95 9.86
C THR A 41 9.42 -15.66 10.48
N MET A 42 9.86 -14.55 9.89
CA MET A 42 9.49 -13.20 10.27
C MET A 42 9.24 -12.39 9.01
N ARG A 43 8.20 -11.54 9.02
CA ARG A 43 7.74 -10.80 7.85
C ARG A 43 7.36 -9.37 8.19
N LEU A 44 7.65 -8.45 7.27
CA LEU A 44 7.02 -7.14 7.22
C LEU A 44 5.80 -7.26 6.31
N ASP A 45 4.61 -7.12 6.87
CA ASP A 45 3.37 -7.04 6.10
C ASP A 45 2.90 -5.59 6.02
N VAL A 46 2.42 -5.21 4.84
CA VAL A 46 1.86 -3.90 4.52
C VAL A 46 0.40 -4.07 4.17
N ALA A 47 -0.46 -3.21 4.72
CA ALA A 47 -1.90 -3.28 4.51
C ALA A 47 -2.32 -2.53 3.24
N SER A 48 -3.28 -3.11 2.54
CA SER A 48 -4.20 -2.39 1.67
C SER A 48 -5.58 -2.41 2.33
N ARG A 49 -6.28 -1.28 2.38
CA ARG A 49 -7.60 -1.15 3.01
C ARG A 49 -8.61 -0.58 2.02
N MET A 50 -9.74 -1.28 1.86
CA MET A 50 -10.82 -0.88 0.97
C MET A 50 -11.90 -0.13 1.75
N PHE A 51 -12.43 0.92 1.13
CA PHE A 51 -13.47 1.79 1.65
C PHE A 51 -14.62 1.89 0.65
N GLU A 52 -15.84 2.01 1.19
CA GLU A 52 -17.06 2.26 0.42
C GLU A 52 -17.76 3.52 0.94
N PRO A 53 -18.44 4.28 0.05
CA PRO A 53 -19.23 5.43 0.48
C PRO A 53 -20.43 4.97 1.31
N ILE A 54 -20.70 5.65 2.42
CA ILE A 54 -21.78 5.28 3.36
C ILE A 54 -23.17 5.47 2.73
N ASP A 55 -23.33 6.47 1.88
CA ASP A 55 -24.58 6.76 1.16
C ASP A 55 -24.75 5.94 -0.12
N GLY A 56 -23.72 5.17 -0.50
CA GLY A 56 -23.69 4.34 -1.71
C GLY A 56 -23.41 5.11 -3.00
N ILE A 57 -23.03 6.38 -2.93
CA ILE A 57 -22.72 7.23 -4.10
C ILE A 57 -21.21 7.47 -4.16
N GLY A 58 -20.60 7.18 -5.31
CA GLY A 58 -19.16 7.34 -5.53
C GLY A 58 -18.40 6.02 -5.67
N PRO A 59 -17.10 6.07 -5.99
CA PRO A 59 -16.28 4.88 -6.22
C PRO A 59 -15.93 4.17 -4.91
N ARG A 60 -15.52 2.91 -5.04
CA ARG A 60 -14.73 2.25 -3.99
C ARG A 60 -13.32 2.81 -3.98
N ILE A 61 -12.77 3.08 -2.80
CA ILE A 61 -11.41 3.60 -2.66
C ILE A 61 -10.57 2.55 -1.97
N VAL A 62 -9.41 2.23 -2.51
CA VAL A 62 -8.45 1.30 -1.90
C VAL A 62 -7.18 2.07 -1.56
N LEU A 63 -6.91 2.24 -0.27
CA LEU A 63 -5.64 2.74 0.21
C LEU A 63 -4.63 1.59 0.18
N VAL A 64 -3.61 1.69 -0.66
CA VAL A 64 -2.60 0.65 -0.91
C VAL A 64 -1.27 1.10 -0.35
N GLY A 65 -0.83 0.46 0.74
CA GLY A 65 0.43 0.80 1.39
C GLY A 65 1.64 0.32 0.62
N ALA A 66 2.64 1.19 0.49
CA ALA A 66 3.95 0.86 -0.02
C ALA A 66 4.98 0.80 1.11
N ALA A 67 5.90 -0.16 1.00
CA ALA A 67 7.23 -0.06 1.58
C ALA A 67 8.19 0.31 0.44
N HIS A 68 9.14 1.23 0.67
CA HIS A 68 10.10 1.63 -0.36
C HIS A 68 11.09 0.54 -0.75
N VAL A 69 11.22 -0.50 0.07
CA VAL A 69 12.03 -1.70 -0.21
C VAL A 69 11.21 -2.96 0.07
N GLY A 70 11.30 -3.96 -0.81
CA GLY A 70 10.49 -5.17 -0.73
C GLY A 70 10.89 -6.23 -1.74
N ASP A 71 10.46 -7.47 -1.55
CA ASP A 71 10.70 -8.57 -2.49
C ASP A 71 9.94 -8.32 -3.80
N SER A 72 10.47 -8.71 -4.96
CA SER A 72 9.83 -8.44 -6.27
C SER A 72 8.39 -8.97 -6.39
N VAL A 73 8.06 -10.04 -5.65
CA VAL A 73 6.70 -10.61 -5.62
C VAL A 73 5.71 -9.62 -5.00
N PHE A 74 6.14 -8.80 -4.03
CA PHE A 74 5.32 -7.77 -3.40
C PHE A 74 4.88 -6.74 -4.44
N TYR A 75 5.83 -6.09 -5.13
CA TYR A 75 5.52 -5.06 -6.12
C TYR A 75 4.71 -5.59 -7.30
N ARG A 76 4.97 -6.82 -7.77
CA ARG A 76 4.13 -7.43 -8.81
C ARG A 76 2.67 -7.59 -8.38
N ARG A 77 2.42 -7.96 -7.12
CA ARG A 77 1.05 -8.08 -6.60
C ARG A 77 0.37 -6.72 -6.49
N LEU A 78 1.11 -5.70 -6.03
CA LEU A 78 0.62 -4.33 -5.99
C LEU A 78 0.27 -3.83 -7.40
N GLN A 79 1.17 -4.02 -8.37
CA GLN A 79 0.95 -3.62 -9.76
C GLN A 79 -0.34 -4.22 -10.32
N TYR A 80 -0.56 -5.54 -10.18
CA TYR A 80 -1.80 -6.15 -10.68
C TYR A 80 -3.06 -5.58 -10.03
N LEU A 81 -3.01 -5.27 -8.73
CA LEU A 81 -4.15 -4.69 -8.01
C LEU A 81 -4.41 -3.24 -8.43
N LEU A 82 -3.35 -2.44 -8.57
CA LEU A 82 -3.41 -1.02 -8.92
C LEU A 82 -3.79 -0.81 -10.38
N ASP A 83 -3.17 -1.54 -11.32
CA ASP A 83 -3.50 -1.49 -12.75
C ASP A 83 -4.98 -1.77 -13.04
N ALA A 84 -5.58 -2.66 -12.25
CA ALA A 84 -6.98 -3.04 -12.39
C ALA A 84 -7.99 -1.96 -11.94
N GLN A 85 -7.53 -0.91 -11.23
CA GLN A 85 -8.38 0.20 -10.82
C GLN A 85 -8.77 1.07 -12.02
N ASP A 86 -9.87 1.81 -11.89
CA ASP A 86 -10.27 2.73 -12.94
C ASP A 86 -9.34 3.94 -13.00
N VAL A 87 -8.82 4.37 -11.84
CA VAL A 87 -7.75 5.37 -11.69
C VAL A 87 -6.88 5.05 -10.47
N VAL A 88 -5.59 5.34 -10.56
CA VAL A 88 -4.61 5.22 -9.47
C VAL A 88 -4.03 6.59 -9.17
N LEU A 89 -4.14 7.03 -7.91
CA LEU A 89 -3.50 8.23 -7.40
C LEU A 89 -2.25 7.79 -6.65
N PHE A 90 -1.07 8.29 -7.02
CA PHE A 90 0.18 7.81 -6.42
C PHE A 90 1.08 8.93 -5.90
N GLU A 91 1.89 8.56 -4.91
CA GLU A 91 2.95 9.38 -4.33
C GLU A 91 4.22 9.37 -5.20
N GLY A 92 4.86 10.52 -5.35
CA GLY A 92 6.12 10.63 -6.08
C GLY A 92 6.53 12.08 -6.30
N VAL A 93 7.30 12.65 -5.37
CA VAL A 93 7.80 14.03 -5.49
C VAL A 93 8.60 14.17 -6.78
N GLY A 94 8.17 15.11 -7.63
CA GLY A 94 8.82 15.39 -8.91
C GLY A 94 8.66 14.30 -9.99
N LEU A 95 7.80 13.30 -9.77
CA LEU A 95 7.45 12.30 -10.78
C LEU A 95 6.21 12.76 -11.56
N GLY A 96 6.37 13.06 -12.84
CA GLY A 96 5.25 13.53 -13.68
C GLY A 96 4.80 14.96 -13.37
N ASP A 97 3.66 15.36 -13.93
CA ASP A 97 3.07 16.67 -13.73
C ASP A 97 1.88 16.55 -12.75
N PRO A 98 1.97 17.08 -11.51
CA PRO A 98 0.88 16.98 -10.55
C PRO A 98 -0.35 17.82 -10.94
N THR A 99 -0.24 18.66 -11.98
CA THR A 99 -1.36 19.40 -12.56
C THR A 99 -2.08 18.63 -13.66
N GLU A 100 -1.62 17.43 -14.02
CA GLU A 100 -2.28 16.56 -14.99
C GLU A 100 -3.71 16.25 -14.53
N GLY A 101 -4.64 16.24 -15.50
CA GLY A 101 -6.06 15.95 -15.24
C GLY A 101 -6.31 14.47 -14.96
N LEU A 102 -7.53 14.17 -14.53
CA LEU A 102 -8.00 12.78 -14.46
C LEU A 102 -8.03 12.14 -15.86
N PRO A 103 -7.81 10.82 -15.97
CA PRO A 103 -7.81 10.13 -17.25
C PRO A 103 -9.19 10.16 -17.91
N VAL A 104 -9.23 10.46 -19.21
CA VAL A 104 -10.48 10.50 -19.99
C VAL A 104 -10.96 9.08 -20.31
N VAL A 105 -12.15 8.70 -19.85
CA VAL A 105 -12.69 7.35 -20.05
C VAL A 105 -13.31 7.17 -21.46
N GLY A 106 -12.43 7.05 -22.46
CA GLY A 106 -12.79 6.74 -23.85
C GLY A 106 -12.81 5.24 -24.18
N ARG A 107 -13.10 4.89 -25.44
CA ARG A 107 -13.09 3.49 -25.92
C ARG A 107 -11.73 2.80 -25.71
N ALA A 108 -10.62 3.49 -25.98
CA ALA A 108 -9.28 2.95 -25.82
C ALA A 108 -9.00 2.61 -24.35
N GLU A 109 -9.25 3.56 -23.45
CA GLU A 109 -9.06 3.37 -22.01
C GLU A 109 -9.97 2.27 -21.45
N ARG A 110 -11.22 2.14 -21.93
CA ARG A 110 -12.09 1.00 -21.58
C ARG A 110 -11.47 -0.33 -22.02
N ALA A 111 -10.89 -0.41 -23.21
CA ALA A 111 -10.23 -1.63 -23.67
C ALA A 111 -8.98 -1.97 -22.84
N ASP A 112 -8.18 -0.97 -22.47
CA ASP A 112 -7.00 -1.14 -21.62
C ASP A 112 -7.40 -1.57 -20.21
N ARG A 113 -8.44 -0.97 -19.64
CA ARG A 113 -9.02 -1.34 -18.34
C ARG A 113 -9.48 -2.81 -18.32
N THR A 114 -10.18 -3.27 -19.35
CA THR A 114 -10.57 -4.69 -19.48
C THR A 114 -9.35 -5.60 -19.48
N GLU A 115 -8.28 -5.23 -20.19
CA GLU A 115 -7.05 -6.01 -20.21
C GLU A 115 -6.34 -6.04 -18.85
N ARG A 116 -6.24 -4.90 -18.15
CA ARG A 116 -5.62 -4.82 -16.82
C ARG A 116 -6.39 -5.66 -15.80
N ARG A 117 -7.73 -5.65 -15.83
CA ARG A 117 -8.58 -6.50 -14.98
C ARG A 117 -8.52 -7.98 -15.33
N ALA A 118 -8.48 -8.32 -16.62
CA ALA A 118 -8.28 -9.70 -17.07
C ALA A 118 -6.93 -10.25 -16.58
N ARG A 119 -5.87 -9.45 -16.67
CA ARG A 119 -4.52 -9.78 -16.17
C ARG A 119 -4.51 -10.05 -14.67
N LEU A 120 -5.21 -9.25 -13.86
CA LEU A 120 -5.37 -9.53 -12.43
C LEU A 120 -6.07 -10.88 -12.19
N LEU A 121 -7.13 -11.19 -12.94
CA LEU A 121 -7.84 -12.47 -12.85
C LEU A 121 -6.94 -13.66 -13.25
N VAL A 122 -6.23 -13.55 -14.38
CA VAL A 122 -5.25 -14.55 -14.83
C VAL A 122 -4.18 -14.77 -13.75
N ALA A 123 -3.67 -13.71 -13.13
CA ALA A 123 -2.68 -13.80 -12.06
C ALA A 123 -3.23 -14.52 -10.83
N ALA A 124 -4.49 -14.25 -10.47
CA ALA A 124 -5.19 -14.94 -9.39
C ALA A 124 -5.36 -16.44 -9.67
N ILE A 125 -5.75 -16.83 -10.89
CA ILE A 125 -5.91 -18.24 -11.32
C ILE A 125 -4.57 -18.97 -11.27
N VAL A 126 -3.51 -18.37 -11.83
CA VAL A 126 -2.15 -18.94 -11.81
C VAL A 126 -1.63 -19.07 -10.37
N GLY A 127 -1.88 -18.06 -9.54
CA GLY A 127 -1.53 -18.07 -8.13
C GLY A 127 -2.28 -19.15 -7.34
N HIS A 128 -3.56 -19.38 -7.62
CA HIS A 128 -4.34 -20.47 -7.05
C HIS A 128 -3.70 -21.82 -7.38
N ARG A 129 -3.42 -22.08 -8.67
CA ARG A 129 -2.77 -23.33 -9.09
C ARG A 129 -1.40 -23.55 -8.46
N ALA A 130 -0.60 -22.50 -8.31
CA ALA A 130 0.69 -22.60 -7.65
C ALA A 130 0.58 -23.03 -6.17
N ARG A 131 -0.51 -22.67 -5.48
CA ARG A 131 -0.75 -23.04 -4.06
C ARG A 131 -1.43 -24.39 -3.90
N THR A 132 -2.41 -24.71 -4.74
CA THR A 132 -3.27 -25.91 -4.59
C THR A 132 -2.85 -27.08 -5.47
N GLY A 133 -1.98 -26.85 -6.45
CA GLY A 133 -1.54 -27.85 -7.42
C GLY A 133 -2.49 -28.04 -8.61
N ARG A 134 -3.66 -27.38 -8.64
CA ARG A 134 -4.64 -27.49 -9.73
C ARG A 134 -5.31 -26.14 -10.04
N TYR A 135 -5.86 -26.00 -11.24
CA TYR A 135 -6.71 -24.85 -11.55
C TYR A 135 -8.02 -24.93 -10.72
N PRO A 136 -8.62 -23.78 -10.37
CA PRO A 136 -9.95 -23.76 -9.78
C PRO A 136 -10.98 -24.29 -10.79
N ALA A 137 -12.02 -24.95 -10.32
CA ALA A 137 -13.09 -25.48 -11.18
C ALA A 137 -13.94 -24.35 -11.78
N ASP A 138 -14.14 -23.28 -11.02
CA ASP A 138 -14.85 -22.08 -11.39
C ASP A 138 -14.31 -20.86 -10.61
N LEU A 139 -14.84 -19.67 -10.90
CA LEU A 139 -14.41 -18.46 -10.22
C LEU A 139 -14.85 -18.42 -8.74
N ASP A 140 -15.93 -19.11 -8.35
CA ASP A 140 -16.36 -19.14 -6.96
C ASP A 140 -15.38 -19.93 -6.08
N GLU A 141 -14.86 -21.05 -6.59
CA GLU A 141 -13.75 -21.78 -5.95
C GLU A 141 -12.49 -20.92 -5.86
N LEU A 142 -12.19 -20.14 -6.92
CA LEU A 142 -11.04 -19.23 -6.90
C LEU A 142 -11.15 -18.26 -5.71
N TYR A 143 -12.32 -17.62 -5.51
CA TYR A 143 -12.53 -16.68 -4.41
C TYR A 143 -12.58 -17.35 -3.04
N ALA A 144 -13.23 -18.53 -2.94
CA ALA A 144 -13.30 -19.28 -1.69
C ALA A 144 -11.91 -19.74 -1.21
N GLY A 145 -10.96 -19.91 -2.12
CA GLY A 145 -9.56 -20.22 -1.83
C GLY A 145 -8.67 -19.02 -1.48
N MET A 146 -9.22 -17.80 -1.41
CA MET A 146 -8.51 -16.60 -0.98
C MET A 146 -8.77 -16.30 0.49
N GLU A 147 -7.87 -15.57 1.14
CA GLU A 147 -8.17 -14.94 2.43
C GLU A 147 -9.33 -13.94 2.24
N LEU A 148 -10.25 -13.86 3.21
CA LEU A 148 -11.47 -13.05 3.10
C LEU A 148 -11.20 -11.62 2.63
N GLY A 149 -10.25 -10.92 3.26
CA GLY A 149 -9.89 -9.55 2.86
C GLY A 149 -9.34 -9.43 1.44
N THR A 150 -8.67 -10.47 0.94
CA THR A 150 -8.21 -10.53 -0.46
C THR A 150 -9.38 -10.70 -1.42
N ALA A 151 -10.32 -11.61 -1.10
CA ALA A 151 -11.48 -11.87 -1.94
C ALA A 151 -12.36 -10.63 -2.08
N GLU A 152 -12.64 -9.94 -0.96
CA GLU A 152 -13.41 -8.68 -0.96
C GLU A 152 -12.73 -7.58 -1.77
N MET A 153 -11.39 -7.54 -1.77
CA MET A 153 -10.64 -6.54 -2.52
C MET A 153 -10.61 -6.80 -4.03
N VAL A 154 -10.46 -8.07 -4.42
CA VAL A 154 -10.27 -8.46 -5.83
C VAL A 154 -11.60 -8.61 -6.55
N ARG A 155 -12.62 -9.20 -5.93
CA ARG A 155 -13.90 -9.54 -6.58
C ARG A 155 -14.57 -8.37 -7.31
N PRO A 156 -14.63 -7.13 -6.76
CA PRO A 156 -15.24 -6.00 -7.46
C PRO A 156 -14.55 -5.62 -8.79
N LEU A 157 -13.30 -6.04 -8.98
CA LEU A 157 -12.49 -5.79 -10.17
C LEU A 157 -12.59 -6.93 -11.20
N MET A 158 -13.28 -8.03 -10.88
CA MET A 158 -13.36 -9.23 -11.73
C MET A 158 -14.48 -9.13 -12.77
N GLN A 159 -14.53 -8.00 -13.44
CA GLN A 159 -15.47 -7.65 -14.50
C GLN A 159 -14.78 -6.75 -15.51
N ASP A 160 -15.23 -6.74 -16.76
CA ASP A 160 -14.69 -5.85 -17.79
C ASP A 160 -15.00 -4.36 -17.50
N ALA A 161 -14.55 -3.47 -18.37
CA ALA A 161 -14.78 -2.02 -18.22
C ALA A 161 -16.27 -1.61 -18.27
N ASP A 162 -17.12 -2.45 -18.83
CA ASP A 162 -18.57 -2.25 -18.95
C ASP A 162 -19.35 -3.00 -17.85
N ALA A 163 -18.64 -3.54 -16.85
CA ALA A 163 -19.16 -4.31 -15.72
C ALA A 163 -19.80 -5.66 -16.10
N HIS A 164 -19.41 -6.25 -17.24
CA HIS A 164 -19.75 -7.64 -17.54
C HIS A 164 -18.76 -8.60 -16.87
N PRO A 165 -19.22 -9.74 -16.33
CA PRO A 165 -18.33 -10.73 -15.76
C PRO A 165 -17.46 -11.37 -16.84
N PHE A 166 -16.22 -11.73 -16.47
CA PHE A 166 -15.36 -12.54 -17.33
C PHE A 166 -15.88 -13.97 -17.44
N GLU A 167 -15.74 -14.56 -18.62
CA GLU A 167 -15.95 -16.00 -18.81
C GLU A 167 -14.64 -16.74 -18.51
N TYR A 168 -14.74 -17.89 -17.85
CA TYR A 168 -13.60 -18.73 -17.48
C TYR A 168 -13.83 -20.15 -17.97
N GLU A 169 -12.88 -20.69 -18.74
CA GLU A 169 -12.95 -22.04 -19.29
C GLU A 169 -11.64 -22.80 -19.07
N LEU A 170 -11.77 -24.04 -18.62
CA LEU A 170 -10.66 -24.99 -18.50
C LEU A 170 -10.43 -25.72 -19.83
N LEU A 171 -9.18 -25.82 -20.25
CA LEU A 171 -8.78 -26.50 -21.49
C LEU A 171 -8.11 -27.84 -21.18
N PHE A 172 -8.43 -28.87 -21.96
CA PHE A 172 -7.99 -30.26 -21.75
C PHE A 172 -7.33 -30.82 -23.01
N ASP A 173 -6.20 -31.52 -22.85
CA ASP A 173 -5.50 -32.22 -23.95
C ASP A 173 -5.50 -33.74 -23.68
N ALA A 174 -6.57 -34.41 -24.14
CA ALA A 174 -6.78 -35.86 -24.12
C ALA A 174 -6.81 -36.58 -22.75
N GLY A 175 -6.82 -35.86 -21.62
CA GLY A 175 -6.96 -36.43 -20.26
C GLY A 175 -7.99 -35.70 -19.38
N ASP A 176 -8.26 -36.25 -18.20
CA ASP A 176 -9.28 -35.72 -17.26
C ASP A 176 -8.80 -34.50 -16.45
N ALA A 177 -7.52 -34.15 -16.52
CA ALA A 177 -6.94 -33.00 -15.83
C ALA A 177 -6.75 -31.83 -16.80
N PRO A 178 -7.16 -30.60 -16.43
CA PRO A 178 -6.98 -29.44 -17.30
C PRO A 178 -5.51 -29.11 -17.47
N THR A 179 -5.10 -28.85 -18.71
CA THR A 179 -3.72 -28.49 -19.07
C THR A 179 -3.53 -26.98 -19.08
N SER A 180 -4.58 -26.22 -19.42
CA SER A 180 -4.58 -24.75 -19.45
C SER A 180 -5.96 -24.20 -19.09
N PHE A 181 -6.11 -22.88 -19.22
CA PHE A 181 -7.37 -22.16 -19.10
C PHE A 181 -7.38 -20.98 -20.06
N VAL A 182 -8.56 -20.42 -20.29
CA VAL A 182 -8.78 -19.17 -21.00
C VAL A 182 -9.79 -18.32 -20.23
N VAL A 183 -9.56 -17.01 -20.21
CA VAL A 183 -10.45 -15.98 -19.70
C VAL A 183 -10.96 -15.16 -20.87
N ARG A 184 -12.27 -14.89 -20.97
CA ARG A 184 -12.83 -14.08 -22.06
C ARG A 184 -13.57 -12.84 -21.57
N ALA A 185 -13.45 -11.77 -22.36
CA ALA A 185 -14.29 -10.57 -22.27
C ALA A 185 -14.75 -10.20 -23.68
N GLY A 186 -15.99 -10.58 -24.01
CA GLY A 186 -16.48 -10.50 -25.39
C GLY A 186 -15.62 -11.35 -26.33
N ASP A 187 -15.12 -10.72 -27.40
CA ASP A 187 -14.30 -11.39 -28.42
C ASP A 187 -12.81 -11.51 -28.05
N ARG A 188 -12.40 -11.00 -26.87
CA ARG A 188 -10.99 -11.04 -26.42
C ARG A 188 -10.77 -12.23 -25.51
N GLU A 189 -9.67 -12.94 -25.73
CA GLU A 189 -9.20 -14.07 -24.92
C GLU A 189 -7.90 -13.69 -24.20
N PHE A 190 -7.75 -14.16 -22.97
CA PHE A 190 -6.58 -13.96 -22.12
C PHE A 190 -6.19 -15.28 -21.46
N ASP A 191 -4.89 -15.55 -21.38
CA ASP A 191 -4.33 -16.72 -20.73
C ASP A 191 -3.04 -16.39 -19.97
N ARG A 192 -2.28 -17.40 -19.57
CA ARG A 192 -1.04 -17.23 -18.82
C ARG A 192 0.01 -16.38 -19.56
N ALA A 193 0.05 -16.39 -20.89
CA ALA A 193 0.99 -15.62 -21.69
C ALA A 193 0.77 -14.11 -21.51
N ASP A 194 -0.46 -13.68 -21.22
CA ASP A 194 -0.79 -12.26 -20.97
C ASP A 194 -0.22 -11.72 -19.65
N LEU A 195 0.28 -12.59 -18.76
CA LEU A 195 1.01 -12.16 -17.56
C LEU A 195 2.36 -11.54 -17.89
N ALA A 196 2.93 -11.82 -19.06
CA ALA A 196 4.16 -11.18 -19.50
C ALA A 196 3.87 -9.71 -19.84
N ARG A 197 4.36 -8.79 -19.02
CA ARG A 197 4.57 -7.39 -19.43
C ARG A 197 6.01 -6.96 -19.11
N PRO A 198 6.56 -6.03 -19.89
CA PRO A 198 7.87 -5.45 -19.61
C PRO A 198 7.82 -4.71 -18.27
N SER A 199 8.89 -4.82 -17.48
CA SER A 199 9.17 -3.83 -16.45
C SER A 199 9.22 -2.45 -17.12
N GLY A 200 8.52 -1.46 -16.58
CA GLY A 200 8.67 -0.07 -17.01
C GLY A 200 10.13 0.38 -16.92
N GLU A 201 10.49 1.46 -17.61
CA GLU A 201 11.81 2.06 -17.39
C GLU A 201 11.90 2.55 -15.94
N PRO A 202 12.99 2.26 -15.20
CA PRO A 202 13.18 2.76 -13.85
C PRO A 202 13.01 4.28 -13.80
N LEU A 203 12.27 4.79 -12.81
CA LEU A 203 12.15 6.23 -12.62
C LEU A 203 13.31 6.79 -11.80
N ASP A 204 13.84 7.93 -12.25
CA ASP A 204 14.82 8.71 -11.50
C ASP A 204 14.17 9.20 -10.20
N SER A 205 14.73 8.77 -9.08
CA SER A 205 14.30 9.20 -7.75
C SER A 205 15.08 10.42 -7.30
N MET A 206 14.56 11.17 -6.31
CA MET A 206 15.34 12.18 -5.58
C MET A 206 16.68 11.66 -5.02
N ALA A 207 16.86 10.33 -4.89
CA ALA A 207 18.10 9.71 -4.42
C ALA A 207 19.15 9.45 -5.53
N GLY A 208 18.86 9.80 -6.80
CA GLY A 208 19.72 9.53 -7.96
C GLY A 208 19.90 8.04 -8.29
N ASP A 209 20.42 7.75 -9.48
CA ASP A 209 20.56 6.39 -10.06
C ASP A 209 21.43 5.42 -9.24
N GLU A 210 22.31 5.95 -8.38
CA GLU A 210 23.23 5.19 -7.53
C GLU A 210 23.01 5.43 -6.01
N GLY A 211 21.79 5.79 -5.60
CA GLY A 211 21.47 6.03 -4.19
C GLY A 211 21.75 4.84 -3.27
N ILE A 212 22.14 5.10 -2.01
CA ILE A 212 22.42 4.06 -0.98
C ILE A 212 21.24 3.09 -0.78
N GLN A 213 20.01 3.57 -1.01
CA GLN A 213 18.79 2.77 -0.93
C GLN A 213 18.79 1.63 -1.96
N ARG A 214 19.13 1.90 -3.22
CA ARG A 214 19.24 0.91 -4.31
C ARG A 214 20.39 -0.07 -4.05
N GLY A 215 21.52 0.44 -3.57
CA GLY A 215 22.68 -0.38 -3.20
C GLY A 215 22.37 -1.35 -2.05
N LEU A 216 21.67 -0.88 -1.01
CA LEU A 216 21.22 -1.70 0.11
C LEU A 216 20.18 -2.74 -0.32
N ALA A 217 19.19 -2.34 -1.14
CA ALA A 217 18.18 -3.25 -1.67
C ALA A 217 18.83 -4.44 -2.40
N ARG A 218 19.77 -4.14 -3.32
CA ARG A 218 20.54 -5.16 -4.06
C ARG A 218 21.32 -6.09 -3.13
N ALA A 219 21.98 -5.55 -2.11
CA ALA A 219 22.76 -6.35 -1.16
C ALA A 219 21.87 -7.33 -0.36
N LEU A 220 20.63 -6.93 -0.08
CA LEU A 220 19.65 -7.73 0.65
C LEU A 220 18.84 -8.66 -0.25
N GLY A 221 18.95 -8.52 -1.58
CA GLY A 221 18.14 -9.27 -2.55
C GLY A 221 16.67 -8.86 -2.50
N VAL A 222 16.41 -7.57 -2.27
CA VAL A 222 15.09 -6.93 -2.41
C VAL A 222 15.17 -5.86 -3.49
N GLU A 223 14.03 -5.32 -3.90
CA GLU A 223 13.92 -4.26 -4.89
C GLU A 223 13.49 -2.95 -4.25
N PHE A 224 13.86 -1.86 -4.91
CA PHE A 224 13.41 -0.52 -4.58
C PHE A 224 12.11 -0.21 -5.33
N GLN A 225 11.15 0.43 -4.66
CA GLN A 225 9.80 0.62 -5.18
C GLN A 225 9.76 1.32 -6.55
N LEU A 226 10.58 2.36 -6.74
CA LEU A 226 10.61 3.13 -8.00
C LEU A 226 11.22 2.36 -9.19
N ASP A 227 11.87 1.24 -8.93
CA ASP A 227 12.41 0.34 -9.97
C ASP A 227 11.49 -0.82 -10.30
N ALA A 228 10.67 -1.20 -9.33
CA ALA A 228 9.87 -2.42 -9.38
C ALA A 228 8.43 -2.18 -9.85
N VAL A 229 7.93 -0.95 -9.69
CA VAL A 229 6.59 -0.54 -10.08
C VAL A 229 6.66 0.25 -11.38
N ASP A 230 5.77 -0.08 -12.30
CA ASP A 230 5.56 0.66 -13.54
C ASP A 230 4.48 1.74 -13.31
N TYR A 231 4.91 3.00 -13.35
CA TYR A 231 4.05 4.18 -13.17
C TYR A 231 3.55 4.76 -14.49
N SER A 232 3.98 4.23 -15.65
CA SER A 232 3.67 4.84 -16.95
C SER A 232 2.30 4.45 -17.50
N GLN A 233 1.44 3.84 -16.68
CA GLN A 233 0.11 3.41 -17.10
C GLN A 233 -0.81 4.63 -17.23
N ASN A 234 -1.63 4.67 -18.29
CA ASN A 234 -2.49 5.83 -18.60
C ASN A 234 -3.52 6.18 -17.52
N ASN A 235 -3.84 5.23 -16.63
CA ASN A 235 -4.77 5.44 -15.53
C ASN A 235 -4.07 5.81 -14.20
N TRP A 236 -2.77 6.05 -14.21
CA TRP A 236 -2.00 6.47 -13.05
C TRP A 236 -1.76 7.98 -13.08
N VAL A 237 -2.10 8.66 -11.99
CA VAL A 237 -2.02 10.12 -11.82
C VAL A 237 -1.16 10.41 -10.61
N ASN A 238 -0.09 11.17 -10.80
CA ASN A 238 0.71 11.65 -9.69
C ASN A 238 -0.11 12.66 -8.86
N CYS A 239 -0.21 12.43 -7.56
CA CYS A 239 -0.95 13.31 -6.64
C CYS A 239 -0.04 13.80 -5.52
N ASP A 240 1.18 14.18 -5.87
CA ASP A 240 2.17 14.70 -4.96
C ASP A 240 2.61 16.11 -5.34
N VAL A 241 3.50 16.69 -4.56
CA VAL A 241 4.08 18.01 -4.83
C VAL A 241 5.26 17.91 -5.81
N THR A 242 5.52 18.97 -6.58
CA THR A 242 6.80 19.05 -7.30
C THR A 242 7.96 19.25 -6.34
N LEU A 243 9.19 19.07 -6.83
CA LEU A 243 10.39 19.38 -6.07
C LEU A 243 10.43 20.84 -5.60
N GLU A 244 10.06 21.78 -6.47
CA GLU A 244 10.02 23.21 -6.15
C GLU A 244 8.98 23.52 -5.06
N GLU A 245 7.83 22.86 -5.09
CA GLU A 245 6.84 22.99 -4.02
C GLU A 245 7.33 22.40 -2.71
N LEU A 246 7.96 21.22 -2.73
CA LEU A 246 8.51 20.62 -1.50
C LEU A 246 9.55 21.55 -0.86
N GLU A 247 10.49 22.09 -1.65
CA GLU A 247 11.48 23.06 -1.17
C GLU A 247 10.81 24.29 -0.55
N ARG A 248 9.72 24.79 -1.15
CA ARG A 248 8.94 25.91 -0.60
C ARG A 248 8.28 25.55 0.73
N LEU A 249 7.64 24.39 0.84
CA LEU A 249 6.99 23.94 2.08
C LEU A 249 8.00 23.80 3.22
N LEU A 250 9.17 23.20 2.94
CA LEU A 250 10.27 23.11 3.90
C LEU A 250 10.78 24.50 4.33
N ALA A 251 10.88 25.44 3.39
CA ALA A 251 11.28 26.81 3.71
C ALA A 251 10.23 27.56 4.56
N GLU A 252 8.94 27.40 4.26
CA GLU A 252 7.83 27.98 5.02
C GLU A 252 7.77 27.43 6.45
N ALA A 253 8.09 26.14 6.65
CA ALA A 253 8.23 25.52 7.96
C ALA A 253 9.52 25.94 8.72
N GLY A 254 10.39 26.76 8.11
CA GLY A 254 11.64 27.19 8.72
C GLY A 254 12.71 26.07 8.79
N LEU A 255 12.60 25.09 7.90
CA LEU A 255 13.47 23.92 7.74
C LEU A 255 14.35 24.02 6.49
N ALA A 256 14.49 25.22 5.92
CA ALA A 256 15.38 25.47 4.79
C ALA A 256 16.82 25.02 5.12
N GLY A 257 17.37 24.10 4.32
CA GLY A 257 18.70 23.49 4.53
C GLY A 257 18.74 22.31 5.51
N GLU A 258 17.70 22.10 6.33
CA GLU A 258 17.54 20.84 7.09
C GLU A 258 17.15 19.69 6.14
N GLY A 259 16.31 19.98 5.14
CA GLY A 259 16.02 19.06 4.04
C GLY A 259 17.28 18.59 3.30
N ASP A 260 18.19 19.51 2.97
CA ASP A 260 19.49 19.19 2.33
C ASP A 260 20.40 18.37 3.25
N SER A 261 20.38 18.65 4.55
CA SER A 261 21.17 17.90 5.54
C SER A 261 20.62 16.49 5.75
N PHE A 262 19.30 16.35 5.76
CA PHE A 262 18.59 15.08 5.77
C PHE A 262 18.86 14.30 4.47
N LEU A 263 18.81 14.96 3.30
CA LEU A 263 19.15 14.38 2.00
C LEU A 263 20.62 13.93 1.95
N ALA A 264 21.55 14.74 2.42
CA ALA A 264 22.98 14.42 2.47
C ALA A 264 23.27 13.19 3.36
N MET A 265 22.54 13.08 4.48
CA MET A 265 22.58 11.92 5.37
C MET A 265 21.98 10.67 4.71
N MET A 266 20.82 10.80 4.06
CA MET A 266 20.13 9.69 3.39
C MET A 266 20.78 9.26 2.08
N SER A 267 21.52 10.14 1.40
CA SER A 267 22.29 9.83 0.18
C SER A 267 23.68 9.24 0.48
N GLY A 268 24.10 9.22 1.75
CA GLY A 268 25.36 8.60 2.17
C GLY A 268 26.61 9.43 1.90
N SER A 269 26.49 10.73 1.61
CA SER A 269 27.64 11.59 1.36
C SER A 269 28.54 11.73 2.61
N GLY A 270 29.81 11.30 2.51
CA GLY A 270 30.81 11.37 3.59
C GLY A 270 31.60 10.08 3.85
N LEU A 271 32.22 9.96 5.04
CA LEU A 271 32.98 8.78 5.49
C LEU A 271 32.16 7.48 5.43
N MET A 272 30.84 7.59 5.63
CA MET A 272 29.93 6.45 5.61
C MET A 272 29.65 5.94 4.18
N GLY A 273 29.64 6.83 3.18
CA GLY A 273 29.60 6.46 1.77
C GLY A 273 30.88 5.74 1.31
N ALA A 274 32.04 6.08 1.87
CA ALA A 274 33.31 5.40 1.55
C ALA A 274 33.36 3.95 2.07
N LEU A 275 32.69 3.66 3.20
CA LEU A 275 32.59 2.31 3.77
C LEU A 275 31.46 1.47 3.15
N GLN A 276 30.54 2.11 2.44
CA GLN A 276 29.35 1.49 1.85
C GLN A 276 29.70 0.32 0.92
N GLY A 277 30.61 0.50 -0.03
CA GLY A 277 30.94 -0.54 -1.02
C GLY A 277 31.50 -1.82 -0.38
N THR A 278 32.37 -1.68 0.63
CA THR A 278 32.97 -2.83 1.33
C THR A 278 31.97 -3.53 2.25
N VAL A 279 31.18 -2.78 3.03
CA VAL A 279 30.18 -3.34 3.93
C VAL A 279 29.05 -4.02 3.16
N LEU A 280 28.52 -3.38 2.11
CA LEU A 280 27.50 -3.98 1.25
C LEU A 280 28.02 -5.22 0.54
N GLY A 281 29.29 -5.24 0.10
CA GLY A 281 29.94 -6.42 -0.47
C GLY A 281 30.01 -7.60 0.52
N LEU A 282 30.31 -7.34 1.79
CA LEU A 282 30.30 -8.36 2.85
C LEU A 282 28.89 -8.89 3.15
N ILE A 283 27.89 -8.02 3.23
CA ILE A 283 26.48 -8.41 3.42
C ILE A 283 26.01 -9.25 2.23
N SER A 284 26.33 -8.82 1.01
CA SER A 284 25.95 -9.50 -0.22
C SER A 284 26.59 -10.89 -0.33
N SER A 285 27.83 -11.06 0.13
CA SER A 285 28.57 -12.32 0.02
C SER A 285 28.22 -13.35 1.09
N SER A 286 27.55 -12.97 2.18
CA SER A 286 27.14 -13.86 3.26
C SER A 286 25.62 -13.98 3.37
N PRO A 287 25.01 -15.13 3.02
CA PRO A 287 23.59 -15.36 3.19
C PRO A 287 23.12 -15.11 4.63
N THR A 288 23.90 -15.55 5.61
CA THR A 288 23.59 -15.34 7.03
C THR A 288 23.56 -13.86 7.42
N MET A 289 24.54 -13.08 6.96
CA MET A 289 24.60 -11.65 7.27
C MET A 289 23.45 -10.89 6.60
N ARG A 290 23.12 -11.28 5.36
CA ARG A 290 21.98 -10.73 4.62
C ARG A 290 20.66 -10.90 5.36
N GLU A 291 20.38 -12.11 5.82
CA GLU A 291 19.16 -12.42 6.58
C GLU A 291 19.13 -11.70 7.94
N MET A 292 20.29 -11.56 8.60
CA MET A 292 20.39 -10.78 9.85
C MET A 292 20.09 -9.30 9.64
N VAL A 293 20.65 -8.69 8.59
CA VAL A 293 20.37 -7.28 8.27
C VAL A 293 18.92 -7.09 7.83
N LYS A 294 18.37 -7.99 7.02
CA LYS A 294 16.93 -8.00 6.68
C LYS A 294 16.05 -8.07 7.94
N MET A 295 16.39 -8.94 8.91
CA MET A 295 15.64 -9.07 10.15
C MET A 295 15.63 -7.77 10.96
N VAL A 296 16.79 -7.10 11.07
CA VAL A 296 16.90 -5.78 11.71
C VAL A 296 16.02 -4.76 10.98
N MET A 297 16.07 -4.74 9.65
CA MET A 297 15.29 -3.80 8.84
C MET A 297 13.78 -4.02 8.99
N ILE A 298 13.30 -5.26 9.02
CA ILE A 298 11.87 -5.55 9.26
C ILE A 298 11.42 -4.94 10.59
N ASP A 299 12.24 -5.06 11.64
CA ASP A 299 11.92 -4.48 12.95
C ASP A 299 11.98 -2.95 12.95
N VAL A 300 12.95 -2.35 12.27
CA VAL A 300 13.07 -0.89 12.15
C VAL A 300 11.87 -0.33 11.39
N LEU A 301 11.56 -0.88 10.21
CA LEU A 301 10.47 -0.42 9.36
C LEU A 301 9.11 -0.67 10.00
N GLY A 302 8.91 -1.82 10.64
CA GLY A 302 7.65 -2.14 11.33
C GLY A 302 7.37 -1.28 12.57
N GLN A 303 8.36 -0.53 13.07
CA GLN A 303 8.21 0.42 14.17
C GLN A 303 8.32 1.88 13.69
N ALA A 304 8.59 2.11 12.41
CA ALA A 304 8.88 3.44 11.89
C ALA A 304 7.70 4.39 12.07
N GLU A 305 6.46 3.94 11.84
CA GLU A 305 5.25 4.78 11.98
C GLU A 305 5.09 5.32 13.41
N GLN A 306 5.21 4.44 14.41
CA GLN A 306 5.13 4.83 15.82
C GLN A 306 6.30 5.75 16.21
N PHE A 307 7.49 5.48 15.67
CA PHE A 307 8.65 6.32 15.91
C PHE A 307 8.49 7.72 15.29
N MET A 308 7.98 7.80 14.06
CA MET A 308 7.81 9.05 13.30
C MET A 308 6.75 9.95 13.93
N SER A 309 5.65 9.37 14.43
CA SER A 309 4.59 10.12 15.10
C SER A 309 4.98 10.72 16.46
N ASP A 310 5.95 10.12 17.15
CA ASP A 310 6.37 10.54 18.50
C ASP A 310 7.62 11.45 18.50
N MET A 311 8.13 11.86 17.32
CA MET A 311 9.35 12.67 17.21
C MET A 311 9.09 14.16 17.55
N PRO A 312 9.73 14.73 18.59
CA PRO A 312 9.57 16.15 18.91
C PRO A 312 10.57 17.04 18.16
N GLY A 313 10.28 18.35 18.17
CA GLY A 313 11.21 19.36 17.67
C GLY A 313 11.24 19.45 16.14
N PRO A 314 12.29 20.05 15.55
CA PRO A 314 12.37 20.31 14.10
C PRO A 314 12.21 19.06 13.22
N MET A 315 12.56 17.89 13.74
CA MET A 315 12.41 16.62 13.01
C MET A 315 10.94 16.14 12.98
N GLY A 316 10.15 16.43 14.01
CA GLY A 316 8.71 16.24 13.98
C GLY A 316 8.04 17.18 12.99
N ASP A 317 8.42 18.47 13.03
CA ASP A 317 7.94 19.48 12.09
C ASP A 317 8.26 19.08 10.63
N LEU A 318 9.47 18.54 10.37
CA LEU A 318 9.86 18.00 9.08
C LEU A 318 8.96 16.85 8.65
N MET A 319 8.67 15.92 9.56
CA MET A 319 7.82 14.78 9.25
C MET A 319 6.38 15.20 8.95
N ASP A 320 5.87 16.20 9.67
CA ASP A 320 4.55 16.75 9.42
C ASP A 320 4.44 17.34 8.01
N VAL A 321 5.45 18.08 7.54
CA VAL A 321 5.52 18.57 6.15
C VAL A 321 5.61 17.42 5.15
N LEU A 322 6.44 16.41 5.45
CA LEU A 322 6.66 15.26 4.57
C LEU A 322 5.44 14.34 4.46
N LEU A 323 4.51 14.37 5.42
CA LEU A 323 3.31 13.54 5.42
C LEU A 323 2.04 14.33 5.15
N HIS A 324 1.71 15.29 6.03
CA HIS A 324 0.40 15.95 6.05
C HIS A 324 0.23 16.94 4.90
N GLU A 325 1.20 17.84 4.67
CA GLU A 325 1.06 18.86 3.63
C GLU A 325 1.05 18.24 2.21
N ARG A 326 1.69 17.08 2.05
CA ARG A 326 1.65 16.30 0.80
C ARG A 326 0.34 15.56 0.62
N ASN A 327 -0.29 15.11 1.72
CA ASN A 327 -1.60 14.46 1.67
C ASN A 327 -2.71 15.39 1.16
N ASP A 328 -2.60 16.71 1.37
CA ASP A 328 -3.60 17.68 0.90
C ASP A 328 -3.85 17.58 -0.62
N VAL A 329 -2.83 17.24 -1.41
CA VAL A 329 -2.94 17.11 -2.88
C VAL A 329 -3.84 15.94 -3.27
N VAL A 330 -3.60 14.76 -2.68
CA VAL A 330 -4.42 13.57 -2.96
C VAL A 330 -5.81 13.69 -2.35
N GLU A 331 -5.96 14.34 -1.19
CA GLU A 331 -7.27 14.62 -0.62
C GLU A 331 -8.12 15.51 -1.53
N ALA A 332 -7.53 16.56 -2.10
CA ALA A 332 -8.21 17.42 -3.07
C ALA A 332 -8.63 16.64 -4.31
N ARG A 333 -7.77 15.73 -4.80
CA ARG A 333 -8.09 14.88 -5.95
C ARG A 333 -9.20 13.86 -5.65
N LEU A 334 -9.19 13.26 -4.47
CA LEU A 334 -10.24 12.37 -4.02
C LEU A 334 -11.58 13.12 -3.92
N HIS A 335 -11.58 14.36 -3.43
CA HIS A 335 -12.77 15.21 -3.44
C HIS A 335 -13.30 15.44 -4.87
N GLU A 336 -12.44 15.76 -5.84
CA GLU A 336 -12.84 15.93 -7.25
C GLU A 336 -13.53 14.67 -7.79
N ILE A 337 -12.94 13.49 -7.55
CA ILE A 337 -13.48 12.20 -8.01
C ILE A 337 -14.81 11.86 -7.32
N VAL A 338 -14.92 12.12 -6.03
CA VAL A 338 -16.13 11.80 -5.24
C VAL A 338 -17.27 12.74 -5.61
N ASP A 339 -16.99 14.02 -5.87
CA ASP A 339 -17.99 15.02 -6.25
C ASP A 339 -18.52 14.80 -7.68
N ASP A 340 -17.67 14.34 -8.62
CA ASP A 340 -18.08 13.93 -9.98
C ASP A 340 -18.37 12.43 -10.07
N ALA A 341 -19.28 11.96 -9.21
CA ALA A 341 -19.62 10.56 -9.09
C ALA A 341 -20.24 10.01 -10.40
N GLY A 342 -19.52 9.12 -11.09
CA GLY A 342 -20.05 8.35 -12.22
C GLY A 342 -19.04 7.92 -13.27
N GLU A 343 -17.87 8.57 -13.35
CA GLU A 343 -16.83 8.21 -14.32
C GLU A 343 -15.96 7.03 -13.87
N PHE A 344 -15.69 6.96 -12.56
CA PHE A 344 -14.86 5.93 -11.93
C PHE A 344 -15.68 5.12 -10.92
N GLY A 345 -15.57 3.79 -10.98
CA GLY A 345 -16.15 2.86 -10.02
C GLY A 345 -15.15 2.38 -8.97
N SER A 346 -13.85 2.49 -9.24
CA SER A 346 -12.80 2.14 -8.27
C SER A 346 -11.55 3.04 -8.40
N VAL A 347 -10.99 3.42 -7.26
CA VAL A 347 -9.81 4.28 -7.13
C VAL A 347 -8.76 3.56 -6.28
N GLY A 348 -7.54 3.44 -6.78
CA GLY A 348 -6.38 3.03 -5.98
C GLY A 348 -5.62 4.27 -5.49
N VAL A 349 -5.24 4.30 -4.22
CA VAL A 349 -4.37 5.34 -3.66
C VAL A 349 -3.08 4.67 -3.21
N PHE A 350 -1.99 4.87 -3.95
CA PHE A 350 -0.71 4.19 -3.75
C PHE A 350 0.32 5.12 -3.11
N TYR A 351 0.48 5.00 -1.79
CA TYR A 351 1.33 5.87 -0.97
C TYR A 351 2.18 5.04 -0.01
N GLY A 352 3.30 5.61 0.45
CA GLY A 352 4.06 5.07 1.56
C GLY A 352 3.16 4.87 2.77
N ALA A 353 3.33 3.75 3.48
CA ALA A 353 2.41 3.35 4.55
C ALA A 353 2.21 4.42 5.65
N ALA A 354 3.20 5.29 5.87
CA ALA A 354 3.12 6.38 6.84
C ALA A 354 2.13 7.51 6.45
N HIS A 355 1.81 7.67 5.16
CA HIS A 355 0.83 8.67 4.69
C HIS A 355 -0.62 8.22 4.92
N LEU A 356 -0.86 6.91 4.89
CA LEU A 356 -2.20 6.34 4.79
C LEU A 356 -3.13 6.62 5.99
N PRO A 357 -2.68 6.68 7.26
CA PRO A 357 -3.55 7.05 8.37
C PRO A 357 -4.23 8.41 8.19
N GLY A 358 -3.48 9.42 7.73
CA GLY A 358 -4.02 10.76 7.48
C GLY A 358 -5.05 10.78 6.34
N ILE A 359 -4.78 10.03 5.28
CA ILE A 359 -5.71 9.90 4.13
C ILE A 359 -6.96 9.12 4.54
N GLU A 360 -6.83 8.05 5.34
CA GLU A 360 -7.96 7.31 5.90
C GLU A 360 -8.85 8.20 6.76
N ASP A 361 -8.26 9.00 7.65
CA ASP A 361 -8.99 9.95 8.48
C ASP A 361 -9.76 10.96 7.61
N ALA A 362 -9.19 11.41 6.49
CA ALA A 362 -9.89 12.24 5.51
C ALA A 362 -11.11 11.54 4.92
N LEU A 363 -10.93 10.31 4.43
CA LEU A 363 -12.00 9.51 3.83
C LEU A 363 -13.16 9.32 4.82
N VAL A 364 -12.85 8.90 6.04
CA VAL A 364 -13.86 8.53 7.05
C VAL A 364 -14.53 9.76 7.63
N GLN A 365 -13.74 10.76 8.07
CA GLN A 365 -14.27 11.89 8.83
C GLN A 365 -14.81 13.02 7.95
N ARG A 366 -14.26 13.19 6.73
CA ARG A 366 -14.57 14.33 5.85
C ARG A 366 -15.32 13.96 4.57
N MET A 367 -15.15 12.73 4.08
CA MET A 367 -15.76 12.30 2.80
C MET A 367 -16.88 11.26 2.95
N GLY A 368 -17.20 10.79 4.16
CA GLY A 368 -18.33 9.89 4.39
C GLY A 368 -18.10 8.45 3.91
N TYR A 369 -16.86 7.98 4.00
CA TYR A 369 -16.49 6.60 3.68
C TYR A 369 -16.39 5.72 4.94
N ARG A 370 -16.47 4.40 4.75
CA ARG A 370 -16.21 3.42 5.82
C ARG A 370 -15.31 2.29 5.32
N PRO A 371 -14.39 1.77 6.15
CA PRO A 371 -13.58 0.61 5.78
C PRO A 371 -14.46 -0.65 5.69
N VAL A 372 -14.22 -1.48 4.69
CA VAL A 372 -14.97 -2.72 4.44
C VAL A 372 -14.09 -3.97 4.34
N ALA A 373 -12.82 -3.82 4.00
CA ALA A 373 -11.88 -4.94 3.93
C ALA A 373 -10.43 -4.48 4.17
N THR A 374 -9.62 -5.35 4.79
CA THR A 374 -8.17 -5.17 4.91
C THR A 374 -7.48 -6.40 4.31
N HIS A 375 -6.53 -6.17 3.40
CA HIS A 375 -5.69 -7.19 2.79
C HIS A 375 -4.23 -6.93 3.18
N TRP A 376 -3.56 -7.94 3.73
CA TRP A 376 -2.16 -7.83 4.12
C TRP A 376 -1.25 -8.50 3.09
N ILE A 377 -0.26 -7.76 2.61
CA ILE A 377 0.73 -8.25 1.65
C ILE A 377 2.11 -8.20 2.30
N THR A 378 2.80 -9.34 2.32
CA THR A 378 4.18 -9.40 2.79
C THR A 378 5.09 -8.62 1.83
N ALA A 379 5.68 -7.52 2.32
CA ALA A 379 6.67 -6.75 1.60
C ALA A 379 8.02 -7.44 1.58
N MET A 380 8.45 -8.01 2.71
CA MET A 380 9.66 -8.82 2.77
C MET A 380 9.61 -9.82 3.92
N GLY A 381 10.33 -10.93 3.78
CA GLY A 381 10.45 -11.95 4.82
C GLY A 381 11.89 -12.40 5.07
N VAL A 382 12.09 -12.99 6.25
CA VAL A 382 13.33 -13.65 6.68
C VAL A 382 13.01 -15.04 7.21
N ASP A 383 13.81 -16.02 6.79
CA ASP A 383 13.87 -17.34 7.40
C ASP A 383 14.94 -17.33 8.48
N LEU A 384 14.51 -17.36 9.74
CA LEU A 384 15.38 -17.26 10.91
C LEU A 384 16.34 -18.45 11.03
N ASN A 385 16.06 -19.58 10.38
CA ASN A 385 17.01 -20.69 10.34
C ASN A 385 18.26 -20.36 9.49
N ARG A 386 18.13 -19.40 8.55
CA ARG A 386 19.23 -18.95 7.69
C ARG A 386 20.09 -17.87 8.34
N VAL A 387 19.64 -17.29 9.45
CA VAL A 387 20.39 -16.32 10.27
C VAL A 387 21.57 -16.98 11.01
N GLY A 388 21.82 -18.29 10.80
CA GLY A 388 22.97 -18.99 11.37
C GLY A 388 22.88 -19.18 12.90
N ALA A 389 21.68 -19.00 13.44
CA ALA A 389 21.35 -19.09 14.86
C ALA A 389 20.08 -19.91 15.04
N SER A 390 19.89 -20.54 16.20
CA SER A 390 18.60 -21.14 16.53
C SER A 390 17.51 -20.06 16.63
N PRO A 391 16.23 -20.38 16.40
CA PRO A 391 15.13 -19.42 16.56
C PRO A 391 15.12 -18.69 17.91
N ALA A 392 15.51 -19.39 18.99
CA ALA A 392 15.64 -18.79 20.32
C ALA A 392 16.77 -17.74 20.39
N GLN A 393 17.93 -18.03 19.78
CA GLN A 393 19.05 -17.09 19.70
C GLN A 393 18.72 -15.89 18.80
N ALA A 394 18.06 -16.11 17.66
CA ALA A 394 17.61 -15.03 16.79
C ALA A 394 16.64 -14.09 17.52
N ARG A 395 15.67 -14.65 18.26
CA ARG A 395 14.78 -13.86 19.13
C ARG A 395 15.53 -13.06 20.19
N GLN A 396 16.57 -13.62 20.79
CA GLN A 396 17.40 -12.92 21.77
C GLN A 396 18.20 -11.77 21.15
N ILE A 397 18.83 -11.99 19.99
CA ILE A 397 19.54 -10.95 19.22
C ILE A 397 18.58 -9.81 18.91
N ARG A 398 17.38 -10.14 18.45
CA ARG A 398 16.32 -9.18 18.14
C ARG A 398 15.88 -8.36 19.35
N GLN A 399 15.59 -9.01 20.48
CA GLN A 399 15.23 -8.30 21.71
C GLN A 399 16.34 -7.36 22.19
N MET A 400 17.61 -7.75 22.01
CA MET A 400 18.74 -6.87 22.30
C MET A 400 18.73 -5.64 21.39
N ILE A 401 18.58 -5.83 20.07
CA ILE A 401 18.54 -4.74 19.09
C ILE A 401 17.41 -3.76 19.41
N ARG A 402 16.19 -4.28 19.65
CA ARG A 402 15.02 -3.44 20.01
C ARG A 402 15.29 -2.59 21.24
N ARG A 403 15.80 -3.18 22.32
CA ARG A 403 16.15 -2.43 23.54
C ARG A 403 17.21 -1.37 23.28
N THR A 404 18.24 -1.68 22.49
CA THR A 404 19.27 -0.71 22.13
C THR A 404 18.66 0.45 21.32
N MET A 405 17.81 0.15 20.34
CA MET A 405 17.12 1.15 19.54
C MET A 405 16.21 2.03 20.40
N GLU A 406 15.35 1.44 21.23
CA GLU A 406 14.48 2.15 22.18
C GLU A 406 15.28 3.09 23.09
N GLN A 407 16.44 2.65 23.57
CA GLN A 407 17.32 3.48 24.40
C GLN A 407 17.91 4.66 23.63
N GLU A 408 18.43 4.44 22.42
CA GLU A 408 18.94 5.53 21.58
C GLU A 408 17.82 6.49 21.19
N PHE A 409 16.62 6.00 20.87
CA PHE A 409 15.46 6.84 20.57
C PHE A 409 15.02 7.67 21.76
N SER A 410 14.96 7.08 22.96
CA SER A 410 14.67 7.86 24.18
C SER A 410 15.70 8.96 24.38
N ARG A 411 16.99 8.68 24.16
CA ARG A 411 18.05 9.71 24.26
C ARG A 411 17.88 10.81 23.23
N MET A 412 17.54 10.48 21.98
CA MET A 412 17.30 11.47 20.92
C MET A 412 16.11 12.37 21.28
N ARG A 413 15.02 11.78 21.78
CA ARG A 413 13.84 12.52 22.25
C ARG A 413 14.17 13.44 23.42
N ASP A 414 14.93 12.95 24.39
CA ASP A 414 15.31 13.72 25.58
C ASP A 414 16.34 14.83 25.25
N ALA A 415 17.13 14.66 24.19
CA ALA A 415 18.11 15.63 23.69
C ALA A 415 17.52 16.64 22.69
N ALA A 416 16.29 16.43 22.21
CA ALA A 416 15.67 17.29 21.21
C ALA A 416 15.41 18.69 21.80
N PRO A 417 15.75 19.77 21.06
CA PRO A 417 15.34 21.11 21.46
C PRO A 417 13.81 21.20 21.52
N PRO A 418 13.23 22.04 22.40
CA PRO A 418 11.79 22.20 22.49
C PRO A 418 11.22 22.57 21.11
N ALA A 419 10.04 22.02 20.80
CA ALA A 419 9.29 22.38 19.58
C ALA A 419 9.23 23.90 19.44
N ARG A 420 9.51 24.41 18.25
CA ARG A 420 9.38 25.84 17.98
C ARG A 420 7.90 26.20 18.19
N GLU A 421 7.60 27.34 18.81
CA GLU A 421 6.20 27.80 18.88
C GLU A 421 5.64 27.81 17.45
N PRO A 422 4.47 27.21 17.20
CA PRO A 422 3.89 27.21 15.87
C PRO A 422 3.81 28.65 15.39
N ALA A 423 4.37 28.93 14.22
CA ALA A 423 4.24 30.23 13.59
C ALA A 423 2.75 30.60 13.64
N GLN A 424 2.42 31.74 14.27
CA GLN A 424 1.03 32.15 14.46
C GLN A 424 0.31 31.99 13.13
N THR A 425 -0.59 31.00 13.07
CA THR A 425 -1.38 30.73 11.88
C THR A 425 -2.25 31.95 11.70
N THR A 426 -1.80 32.86 10.85
CA THR A 426 -2.66 33.91 10.35
C THR A 426 -3.77 33.16 9.63
N PRO A 427 -5.07 33.36 9.96
CA PRO A 427 -6.14 32.64 9.27
C PRO A 427 -5.96 32.87 7.77
N ARG A 428 -5.56 31.83 7.02
CA ARG A 428 -5.35 31.94 5.57
C ARG A 428 -6.69 32.41 5.00
N GLN A 429 -6.73 33.65 4.55
CA GLN A 429 -7.87 34.18 3.80
C GLN A 429 -8.05 33.25 2.61
N ARG A 430 -9.13 32.46 2.62
CA ARG A 430 -9.61 31.79 1.41
C ARG A 430 -9.68 32.85 0.32
N SER A 431 -8.78 32.75 -0.65
CA SER A 431 -8.78 33.56 -1.85
C SER A 431 -10.11 33.32 -2.56
N LYS A 432 -11.09 34.19 -2.29
CA LYS A 432 -12.18 34.46 -3.21
C LYS A 432 -11.58 35.12 -4.44
N ARG A 433 -11.22 34.33 -5.45
CA ARG A 433 -11.33 34.74 -6.86
C ARG A 433 -12.52 33.94 -7.38
N ALA A 434 -13.75 34.45 -7.46
CA ALA A 434 -14.28 35.63 -8.15
C ALA A 434 -14.11 35.54 -9.68
N ALA A 435 -15.16 34.97 -10.30
CA ALA A 435 -15.69 35.12 -11.66
C ALA A 435 -15.63 33.83 -12.50
#